data_AF-A0A6L7MPR8-F1
#
_entry.id   AF-A0A6L7MPR8-F1
#
_cell.length_a   1.000
_cell.length_b   1.000
_cell.length_c   1.000
_cell.angle_alpha   90.00
_cell.angle_beta   90.00
_cell.angle_gamma   90.00
#
_symmetry.space_group_name_H-M   'P 1'
#
loop_
_entity.id
_entity.type
_entity.pdbx_description
1 polymer ?
#
loop_
_entity_poly.entity_id
_entity_poly.type
_entity_poly.pdbx_seq_one_letter_code
_entity_poly.pdbx_strand_id
1 'polypeptide(L)' 'MTISGRELMKLLEADGWTREGRWTHGVFYHKHFPGERRPRSTVVPDKSSALPRSTLGAILSAKQTGLGSKWLRDLMNS' A
#
# COMPACT_ATOMS: atom_id res chain seq x y z
N MET A 1 -0.66 0.39 -17.57
CA MET A 1 -0.80 -0.76 -16.64
C MET A 1 -1.52 -0.29 -15.39
N THR A 2 -2.46 -1.08 -14.90
CA THR A 2 -3.38 -0.72 -13.81
C THR A 2 -3.20 -1.76 -12.71
N ILE A 3 -2.64 -1.35 -11.56
CA ILE A 3 -2.43 -2.24 -10.42
C ILE A 3 -3.77 -2.45 -9.71
N SER A 4 -4.13 -3.70 -9.49
CA SER A 4 -5.29 -4.11 -8.69
C SER A 4 -4.98 -4.01 -7.19
N GLY A 5 -6.03 -3.92 -6.37
CA GLY A 5 -5.85 -3.93 -4.90
C GLY A 5 -5.11 -5.17 -4.39
N ARG A 6 -5.30 -6.33 -5.04
CA ARG A 6 -4.62 -7.58 -4.67
C ARG A 6 -3.13 -7.57 -4.96
N GLU A 7 -2.71 -6.96 -6.07
CA GLU A 7 -1.29 -6.81 -6.37
C GLU A 7 -0.63 -5.86 -5.36
N LEU A 8 -1.31 -4.75 -5.03
CA LEU A 8 -0.82 -3.83 -3.99
C LEU A 8 -0.66 -4.52 -2.64
N MET A 9 -1.58 -5.39 -2.24
CA MET A 9 -1.48 -6.20 -1.02
C MET A 9 -0.24 -7.09 -1.00
N LYS A 10 -0.02 -7.87 -2.07
CA LYS A 10 1.16 -8.74 -2.18
C LYS A 10 2.46 -7.97 -2.03
N LEU A 11 2.52 -6.76 -2.57
CA LEU A 11 3.73 -5.95 -2.50
C LEU A 11 3.96 -5.35 -1.12
N LEU A 12 2.90 -4.93 -0.43
CA LEU A 12 3.01 -4.49 0.96
C LEU A 12 3.48 -5.64 1.85
N GLU A 13 2.95 -6.84 1.65
CA GLU A 13 3.41 -8.05 2.36
C GLU A 13 4.90 -8.34 2.07
N ALA A 14 5.34 -8.23 0.80
CA ALA A 14 6.75 -8.40 0.42
C ALA A 14 7.68 -7.32 1.00
N ASP A 15 7.18 -6.09 1.15
CA ASP A 15 7.91 -5.00 1.82
C ASP A 15 7.95 -5.16 3.36
N GLY A 16 7.22 -6.12 3.92
CA GLY A 16 7.18 -6.40 5.36
C GLY A 16 6.11 -5.61 6.12
N TRP A 17 5.02 -5.22 5.44
CA TRP A 17 3.82 -4.75 6.12
C TRP A 17 3.04 -5.92 6.71
N THR A 18 2.53 -5.73 7.92
CA THR A 18 1.69 -6.70 8.61
C THR A 18 0.22 -6.43 8.30
N ARG A 19 -0.49 -7.49 7.92
CA ARG A 19 -1.94 -7.49 7.73
C ARG A 19 -2.64 -7.74 9.06
N GLU A 20 -3.46 -6.80 9.50
CA GLU A 20 -4.18 -6.92 10.80
C GLU A 20 -5.61 -7.46 10.62
N GLY A 21 -6.30 -7.09 9.53
CA GLY A 21 -7.66 -7.57 9.30
C GLY A 21 -8.37 -6.98 8.08
N ARG A 22 -9.53 -7.54 7.74
CA ARG A 22 -10.41 -7.04 6.66
C ARG A 22 -11.53 -6.21 7.26
N TRP A 23 -11.68 -5.00 6.75
CA TRP A 23 -12.67 -4.01 7.15
C TRP A 23 -13.63 -3.75 5.99
N THR A 24 -14.72 -3.03 6.25
CA THR A 24 -15.79 -2.73 5.26
C THR A 24 -15.24 -2.11 3.97
N HIS A 25 -14.14 -1.37 4.04
CA HIS A 25 -13.55 -0.64 2.90
C HIS A 25 -12.30 -1.29 2.30
N GLY A 26 -11.81 -2.41 2.84
CA GLY A 26 -10.58 -3.05 2.36
C GLY A 26 -9.84 -3.85 3.42
N VAL A 27 -8.56 -4.09 3.20
CA VAL A 27 -7.67 -4.78 4.14
C VAL A 27 -6.76 -3.76 4.80
N PHE A 28 -6.67 -3.83 6.12
CA PHE A 28 -5.82 -2.96 6.93
C PHE A 28 -4.41 -3.53 7.02
N TYR A 29 -3.42 -2.68 6.76
CA TYR A 29 -2.00 -2.96 6.88
C TYR A 29 -1.35 -1.95 7.80
N HIS A 30 -0.37 -2.40 8.56
CA HIS A 30 0.51 -1.53 9.33
C HIS A 30 1.96 -1.98 9.26
N LYS A 31 2.87 -1.02 9.39
CA LYS A 31 4.31 -1.27 9.48
C LYS A 31 4.94 -0.29 10.44
N HIS A 32 5.85 -0.78 11.26
CA HIS A 32 6.64 0.06 12.14
C HIS A 32 7.91 0.51 11.41
N PHE A 33 8.07 1.81 11.24
CA PHE A 33 9.24 2.38 10.58
C PHE A 33 10.30 2.72 11.64
N PRO A 34 11.58 2.39 11.41
CA PRO A 34 12.66 2.79 12.31
C PRO A 34 12.66 4.31 12.52
N GLY A 35 12.71 4.76 13.78
CA GLY A 35 12.70 6.18 14.13
C GLY A 35 11.30 6.80 14.27
N GLU A 36 10.22 6.04 14.04
CA GLU A 36 8.85 6.52 14.27
C GLU A 36 8.28 6.02 15.61
N ARG A 37 7.57 6.89 16.32
CA ARG A 37 6.94 6.57 17.61
C ARG A 37 5.63 5.77 17.45
N ARG A 38 5.02 5.83 16.27
CA ARG A 38 3.76 5.17 15.96
C ARG A 38 3.90 4.40 14.65
N PRO A 39 3.28 3.21 14.51
CA PRO A 39 3.25 2.52 13.24
C PRO A 39 2.47 3.34 12.22
N ARG A 40 2.88 3.24 10.96
CA ARG A 40 2.08 3.76 9.86
C ARG A 40 1.05 2.71 9.49
N SER A 41 -0.14 3.18 9.13
CA SER A 41 -1.25 2.34 8.74
C SER A 41 -1.85 2.78 7.41
N THR A 42 -2.33 1.80 6.65
CA THR A 42 -3.05 2.03 5.40
C THR A 42 -4.15 1.01 5.20
N VAL A 43 -5.17 1.39 4.45
CA VAL A 43 -6.28 0.51 4.05
C VAL A 43 -6.20 0.33 2.55
N VAL A 44 -5.96 -0.91 2.11
CA VAL A 44 -5.97 -1.26 0.69
C VAL A 44 -7.34 -1.78 0.32
N PRO A 45 -8.06 -1.16 -0.63
CA PRO A 45 -9.34 -1.68 -1.07
C PRO A 45 -9.17 -3.08 -1.69
N ASP A 46 -9.85 -4.08 -1.13
CA ASP A 46 -9.92 -5.43 -1.69
C ASP A 46 -10.96 -5.49 -2.82
N LYS A 47 -10.75 -4.66 -3.84
CA LYS A 47 -11.55 -4.66 -5.07
C LYS A 47 -10.73 -5.28 -6.18
N SER A 48 -11.37 -6.15 -6.97
CA SER A 48 -10.80 -6.78 -8.16
C SER A 48 -10.62 -5.79 -9.32
N SER A 49 -11.35 -4.67 -9.30
CA SER A 49 -11.19 -3.58 -10.25
C SER A 49 -9.86 -2.86 -10.03
N ALA A 50 -9.22 -2.49 -11.14
CA ALA A 50 -8.06 -1.61 -11.14
C ALA A 50 -8.28 -0.37 -10.25
N LEU A 51 -7.31 -0.06 -9.38
CA LEU A 51 -7.41 1.14 -8.55
C LEU A 51 -7.13 2.38 -9.39
N PRO A 52 -7.89 3.47 -9.21
CA PRO A 52 -7.57 4.76 -9.83
C PRO A 52 -6.16 5.18 -9.47
N ARG A 53 -5.45 5.81 -10.41
CA ARG A 53 -4.08 6.29 -10.21
C ARG A 53 -3.95 7.24 -9.01
N SER A 54 -5.01 8.02 -8.72
CA SER A 54 -5.10 8.89 -7.54
C SER A 54 -5.17 8.10 -6.23
N THR A 55 -5.91 7.00 -6.18
CA THR A 55 -5.99 6.11 -5.01
C THR A 55 -4.67 5.37 -4.77
N LEU A 56 -4.04 4.86 -5.83
CA LEU A 56 -2.70 4.28 -5.76
C LEU A 56 -1.66 5.29 -5.27
N GLY A 57 -1.68 6.51 -5.80
CA GLY A 57 -0.78 7.58 -5.39
C GLY A 57 -0.96 8.02 -3.94
N ALA A 58 -2.21 7.99 -3.42
CA ALA A 58 -2.47 8.27 -2.02
C ALA A 58 -1.88 7.19 -1.09
N ILE A 59 -2.13 5.91 -1.39
CA ILE A 59 -1.63 4.78 -0.58
C ILE A 59 -0.10 4.70 -0.65
N LEU A 60 0.48 4.86 -1.83
CA LEU A 60 1.93 4.78 -2.04
C LEU A 60 2.66 6.09 -1.72
N SER A 61 1.93 7.11 -1.28
CA SER A 61 2.54 8.37 -0.86
C SER A 61 3.52 8.13 0.28
N ALA A 62 4.63 8.88 0.26
CA ALA A 62 5.60 8.91 1.35
C ALA A 62 4.95 9.26 2.70
N LYS A 63 3.76 9.88 2.71
CA LYS A 63 2.99 10.17 3.91
C LYS A 63 2.27 8.95 4.49
N GLN A 64 1.79 8.02 3.67
CA GLN A 64 1.06 6.84 4.14
C GLN A 64 1.95 5.61 4.28
N THR A 65 2.71 5.26 3.24
CA THR A 65 3.53 4.04 3.25
C THR A 65 5.02 4.30 3.32
N GLY A 66 5.47 5.55 3.15
CA GLY A 66 6.90 5.87 3.15
C GLY A 66 7.66 5.39 1.91
N LEU A 67 7.00 4.63 1.03
CA LEU A 67 7.55 4.10 -0.22
C LEU A 67 7.79 5.20 -1.28
N GLY A 68 6.91 6.21 -1.29
CA GLY A 68 7.01 7.35 -2.18
C GLY A 68 6.80 7.01 -3.66
N SER A 69 6.84 8.04 -4.51
CA SER A 69 6.65 7.90 -5.96
C SER A 69 7.79 7.16 -6.66
N LYS A 70 8.98 7.11 -6.05
CA LYS A 70 10.13 6.37 -6.57
C LYS A 70 9.87 4.86 -6.59
N TRP A 71 9.36 4.32 -5.50
CA TRP A 71 9.04 2.90 -5.42
C TRP A 71 7.92 2.50 -6.41
N LEU A 72 6.94 3.39 -6.62
CA LEU A 72 5.91 3.20 -7.65
C LEU A 72 6.52 3.14 -9.05
N ARG A 73 7.56 3.94 -9.34
CA ARG A 73 8.30 3.90 -10.61
C ARG A 73 9.16 2.65 -10.74
N ASP A 74 9.83 2.22 -9.68
CA ASP A 74 10.65 1.00 -9.68
C ASP A 74 9.78 -0.24 -9.95
N LEU A 75 8.57 -0.27 -9.38
CA LEU A 75 7.56 -1.29 -9.64
C LEU A 75 7.01 -1.24 -11.08
N MET A 76 6.88 -0.04 -11.68
CA MET A 76 6.39 0.14 -13.05
C MET A 76 7.42 -0.23 -14.13
N ASN A 77 8.70 -0.33 -13.77
CA ASN A 77 9.81 -0.64 -14.68
C ASN A 77 10.39 -2.04 -14.46
N SER A 78 9.81 -2.85 -13.57
CA SER A 78 10.20 -4.24 -13.31
C SER A 78 9.39 -5.23 -14.13
#